data_AF-L7JER5-F1
#
_entry.id   AF-L7JER5-F1
#
_cell.length_a   1.000
_cell.length_b   1.000
_cell.length_c   1.000
_cell.angle_alpha   90.00
_cell.angle_beta   90.00
_cell.angle_gamma   90.00
#
_symmetry.space_group_name_H-M   'P 1'
#
loop_
_entity.id
_entity.type
_entity.pdbx_description
1 polymer ?
#
loop_
_entity_poly.entity_id
_entity_poly.type
_entity_poly.pdbx_seq_one_letter_code
_entity_poly.pdbx_strand_id
1 'polypeptide(L)'
;MPMPRQTIIHLLLVALAVLASTAMSYAVGGDRSNSAQLQQRQVASSPAPQSSGGATAEAPAPAACVSVDLANPIKDIYPMNATGVLNATLTILPITMEAARRIIPAKYAILERPLRAALPDFPEGMYPVLLQAAHDHDVGLHGLGFTLPDFS
;
A
#
# COMPACT_ATOMS: atom_id res chain seq x y z
N MET A 1 24.68 7.04 53.72
CA MET A 1 25.63 6.02 53.22
C MET A 1 25.99 6.38 51.79
N PRO A 2 27.27 6.62 51.44
CA PRO A 2 27.66 6.97 50.08
C PRO A 2 27.43 5.78 49.15
N MET A 3 26.73 5.99 48.03
CA MET A 3 26.48 4.95 47.04
C MET A 3 27.80 4.52 46.36
N PRO A 4 27.97 3.22 46.04
CA PRO A 4 29.17 2.74 45.35
C PRO A 4 29.30 3.39 43.97
N ARG A 5 30.53 3.78 43.58
CA ARG A 5 30.79 4.46 42.30
C ARG A 5 30.29 3.69 41.08
N GLN A 6 30.26 2.36 41.14
CA GLN A 6 29.76 1.51 40.05
C GLN A 6 28.25 1.62 39.83
N THR A 7 27.44 1.76 40.89
CA THR A 7 25.99 1.97 40.71
C THR A 7 25.67 3.34 40.14
N ILE A 8 26.46 4.36 40.46
CA ILE A 8 26.32 5.69 39.86
C ILE A 8 26.61 5.65 38.36
N ILE A 9 27.66 4.95 37.93
CA ILE A 9 28.01 4.81 36.50
C ILE A 9 26.91 4.05 35.75
N HIS A 10 26.39 2.96 36.30
CA HIS A 10 25.29 2.23 35.67
C HIS A 10 24.00 3.05 35.56
N LEU A 11 23.64 3.80 36.60
CA LEU A 11 22.47 4.69 36.56
C LEU A 11 22.63 5.78 35.50
N LEU A 12 23.82 6.36 35.37
CA LEU A 12 24.10 7.36 34.33
C LEU A 12 24.01 6.77 32.92
N LEU A 13 24.53 5.56 32.71
CA LEU A 13 24.42 4.89 31.40
C LEU A 13 22.98 4.55 31.04
N VAL A 14 22.18 4.07 32.00
CA VAL A 14 20.75 3.80 31.79
C VAL A 14 19.98 5.09 31.52
N ALA A 15 20.24 6.15 32.28
CA ALA A 15 19.60 7.45 32.06
C ALA A 15 19.95 8.04 30.68
N LEU A 16 21.20 7.90 30.23
CA LEU A 16 21.64 8.34 28.90
C LEU A 16 20.94 7.55 27.79
N ALA A 17 20.80 6.24 27.95
CA ALA A 17 20.10 5.38 26.98
C ALA A 17 18.60 5.71 26.88
N VAL A 18 17.96 6.01 28.01
CA VAL A 18 16.53 6.42 28.04
C VAL A 18 16.34 7.79 27.40
N LEU A 19 17.22 8.75 27.68
CA LEU A 19 17.18 10.10 27.07
C LEU A 19 17.44 10.06 25.56
N ALA A 20 18.36 9.22 25.08
CA ALA A 20 18.60 9.06 23.65
C ALA A 20 17.39 8.44 22.93
N SER A 21 16.70 7.50 23.60
CA SER A 21 15.52 6.82 23.04
C SER A 21 14.29 7.75 22.95
N THR A 22 14.11 8.68 23.88
CA THR A 22 12.99 9.63 23.84
C THR A 22 13.22 10.75 22.83
N ALA A 23 14.45 11.21 22.62
CA ALA A 23 14.75 12.25 21.64
C ALA A 23 14.45 11.84 20.17
N MET A 24 14.58 10.55 19.83
CA MET A 24 14.24 10.06 18.49
C MET A 24 12.73 10.00 18.21
N SER A 25 11.88 9.97 19.25
CA SER A 25 10.42 9.92 19.09
C SER A 25 9.78 11.29 18.81
N TYR A 26 10.46 12.40 19.13
CA TYR A 26 9.91 13.76 18.93
C TYR A 26 10.28 14.42 17.60
N ALA A 27 11.18 13.82 16.81
CA ALA A 27 11.60 14.37 15.51
C ALA A 27 10.74 13.90 14.31
N VAL A 28 9.75 13.01 14.51
CA VAL A 28 8.93 12.40 13.44
C VAL A 28 7.46 12.87 13.51
N GLY A 29 7.23 14.09 13.98
CA GLY A 29 5.89 14.61 14.24
C GLY A 29 5.68 16.03 13.75
N GLY A 30 5.77 16.28 12.45
CA GLY A 30 5.42 17.60 11.90
C GLY A 30 5.67 17.75 10.41
N ASP A 31 4.71 17.33 9.58
CA ASP A 31 4.03 18.25 8.67
C ASP A 31 2.87 17.56 7.94
N ARG A 32 1.65 17.93 8.34
CA ARG A 32 0.42 17.65 7.62
C ARG A 32 0.17 18.80 6.65
N SER A 33 0.61 18.70 5.41
CA SER A 33 0.13 19.55 4.31
C SER A 33 0.55 18.99 2.96
N ASN A 34 -0.33 18.21 2.29
CA ASN A 34 -0.51 18.24 0.83
C ASN A 34 -1.56 17.23 0.30
N SER A 35 -2.69 17.07 0.99
CA SER A 35 -3.79 16.23 0.48
C SER A 35 -4.43 16.79 -0.80
N ALA A 36 -4.29 18.08 -1.07
CA ALA A 36 -4.87 18.73 -2.26
C ALA A 36 -4.11 18.38 -3.56
N GLN A 37 -2.80 18.09 -3.50
CA GLN A 37 -1.99 17.87 -4.69
C GLN A 37 -2.11 16.43 -5.24
N LEU A 38 -2.50 15.47 -4.39
CA LEU A 38 -2.74 14.09 -4.78
C LEU A 38 -4.08 13.90 -5.52
N GLN A 39 -5.08 14.74 -5.25
CA GLN A 39 -6.39 14.65 -5.91
C GLN A 39 -6.36 15.17 -7.36
N GLN A 40 -5.46 16.10 -7.69
CA GLN A 40 -5.43 16.77 -8.99
C GLN A 40 -4.81 15.92 -10.12
N ARG A 41 -4.03 14.88 -9.78
CA ARG A 41 -3.28 14.07 -10.77
C ARG A 41 -4.06 12.89 -11.35
N GLN A 42 -5.27 12.61 -10.85
CA GLN A 42 -6.10 11.47 -11.29
C GLN A 42 -7.10 11.78 -12.41
N VAL A 43 -7.12 13.00 -12.95
CA VAL A 43 -7.89 13.30 -14.17
C VAL A 43 -7.03 12.98 -15.39
N ALA A 44 -6.65 11.71 -15.55
CA ALA A 44 -6.15 11.23 -16.82
C ALA A 44 -7.34 11.04 -17.76
N SER A 45 -7.36 11.80 -18.83
CA SER A 45 -8.39 11.79 -19.87
C SER A 45 -8.47 10.40 -20.50
N SER A 46 -9.57 9.68 -20.30
CA SER A 46 -9.89 8.50 -21.11
C SER A 46 -10.17 8.93 -22.56
N PRO A 47 -9.57 8.30 -23.59
CA PRO A 47 -9.98 8.54 -24.96
C PRO A 47 -11.33 7.87 -25.22
N ALA A 48 -12.25 8.61 -25.83
CA ALA A 48 -13.58 8.12 -26.21
C ALA A 48 -13.50 7.04 -27.30
N PRO A 49 -14.44 6.08 -27.37
CA PRO A 49 -14.49 5.12 -28.45
C PRO A 49 -15.05 5.77 -29.72
N GLN A 50 -14.24 5.85 -30.78
CA GLN A 50 -14.72 6.21 -32.12
C GLN A 50 -15.30 4.98 -32.81
N SER A 51 -16.52 5.11 -33.36
CA SER A 51 -17.26 4.01 -34.00
C SER A 51 -16.81 3.74 -35.43
N SER A 52 -16.50 2.47 -35.69
CA SER A 52 -16.65 1.66 -36.91
C SER A 52 -16.61 2.35 -38.29
N GLY A 53 -15.50 2.11 -39.01
CA GLY A 53 -15.46 2.01 -40.48
C GLY A 53 -14.77 0.71 -40.86
N GLY A 54 -15.47 -0.18 -41.57
CA GLY A 54 -15.02 -1.54 -41.87
C GLY A 54 -13.84 -1.58 -42.83
N ALA A 55 -12.80 -2.32 -42.42
CA ALA A 55 -11.83 -2.96 -43.30
C ALA A 55 -11.31 -4.20 -42.54
N THR A 56 -11.29 -5.36 -43.21
CA THR A 56 -10.70 -6.60 -42.70
C THR A 56 -9.21 -6.36 -42.43
N ALA A 57 -8.86 -6.09 -41.18
CA ALA A 57 -7.51 -5.88 -40.72
C ALA A 57 -6.99 -7.16 -40.06
N GLU A 58 -5.86 -7.64 -40.55
CA GLU A 58 -5.00 -8.60 -39.87
C GLU A 58 -4.79 -8.15 -38.42
N ALA A 59 -5.06 -9.04 -37.47
CA ALA A 59 -5.07 -8.70 -36.04
C ALA A 59 -3.67 -8.21 -35.63
N PRO A 60 -3.51 -6.93 -35.22
CA PRO A 60 -2.22 -6.46 -34.74
C PRO A 60 -1.84 -7.28 -33.50
N ALA A 61 -0.59 -7.73 -33.44
CA ALA A 61 -0.04 -8.35 -32.23
C ALA A 61 -0.35 -7.42 -31.03
N PRO A 62 -0.81 -7.97 -29.89
CA PRO A 62 -1.18 -7.13 -28.76
C PRO A 62 0.03 -6.29 -28.37
N ALA A 63 -0.13 -4.97 -28.38
CA ALA A 63 0.88 -4.07 -27.86
C ALA A 63 1.18 -4.50 -26.42
N ALA A 64 2.42 -4.90 -26.15
CA ALA A 64 2.82 -5.30 -24.82
C ALA A 64 2.70 -4.07 -23.91
N CYS A 65 1.69 -4.07 -23.05
CA CYS A 65 1.57 -3.07 -21.99
C CYS A 65 2.66 -3.38 -20.95
N VAL A 66 3.59 -2.45 -20.77
CA VAL A 66 4.64 -2.54 -19.74
C VAL A 66 4.32 -1.51 -18.66
N SER A 67 4.25 -1.92 -17.40
CA SER A 67 4.14 -0.99 -16.28
C SER A 67 5.41 -0.14 -16.17
N VAL A 68 5.25 1.14 -15.88
CA VAL A 68 6.38 2.05 -15.65
C VAL A 68 6.30 2.56 -14.22
N ASP A 69 7.35 2.30 -13.46
CA ASP A 69 7.46 2.68 -12.06
C ASP A 69 8.13 4.06 -11.89
N LEU A 70 7.81 4.73 -10.78
CA LEU A 70 8.37 6.04 -10.43
C LEU A 70 9.45 5.86 -9.36
N ALA A 71 10.53 6.62 -9.41
CA ALA A 71 11.56 6.51 -8.37
C ALA A 71 11.00 6.84 -6.96
N ASN A 72 11.53 6.18 -5.93
CA ASN A 72 11.22 6.46 -4.53
C ASN A 72 11.70 7.87 -4.15
N PRO A 73 10.78 8.81 -3.84
CA PRO A 73 11.13 10.22 -3.63
C PRO A 73 11.79 10.49 -2.28
N ILE A 74 11.78 9.54 -1.35
CA ILE A 74 12.28 9.72 0.02
C ILE A 74 13.53 8.88 0.33
N LYS A 75 14.07 8.15 -0.65
CA LYS A 75 15.24 7.28 -0.44
C LYS A 75 16.48 8.02 0.05
N ASP A 76 16.69 9.24 -0.45
CA ASP A 76 17.83 10.08 -0.06
C ASP A 76 17.59 10.81 1.27
N ILE A 77 16.33 10.97 1.67
CA ILE A 77 15.94 11.61 2.94
C ILE A 77 16.08 10.63 4.10
N TYR A 78 15.77 9.34 3.86
CA TYR A 78 15.89 8.28 4.86
C TYR A 78 16.78 7.13 4.38
N PRO A 79 18.07 7.39 4.10
CA PRO A 79 18.96 6.42 3.47
C PRO A 79 19.24 5.22 4.38
N MET A 80 19.17 5.41 5.71
CA MET A 80 19.38 4.33 6.70
C MET A 80 18.08 3.63 7.12
N ASN A 81 16.98 3.87 6.42
CA ASN A 81 15.70 3.19 6.65
C ASN A 81 15.29 2.40 5.41
N ALA A 82 14.50 1.35 5.61
CA ALA A 82 13.80 0.70 4.52
C ALA A 82 12.77 1.67 3.93
N THR A 83 12.96 2.07 2.68
CA THR A 83 12.03 2.92 1.94
C THR A 83 11.73 2.28 0.58
N GLY A 84 10.58 2.61 0.01
CA GLY A 84 10.17 2.15 -1.31
C GLY A 84 8.83 2.76 -1.69
N VAL A 85 8.31 2.37 -2.84
CA VAL A 85 6.98 2.78 -3.32
C VAL A 85 6.09 1.55 -3.38
N LEU A 86 4.86 1.69 -2.89
CA LEU A 86 3.84 0.65 -2.95
C LEU A 86 2.57 1.23 -3.59
N ASN A 87 2.31 0.85 -4.83
CA ASN A 87 1.10 1.24 -5.55
C ASN A 87 0.06 0.13 -5.41
N ALA A 88 -1.03 0.41 -4.70
CA ALA A 88 -2.10 -0.56 -4.49
C ALA A 88 -3.41 -0.12 -5.14
N THR A 89 -4.07 -1.07 -5.80
CA THR A 89 -5.46 -0.97 -6.21
C THR A 89 -6.32 -1.77 -5.25
N LEU A 90 -7.30 -1.10 -4.63
CA LEU A 90 -8.34 -1.75 -3.84
C LEU A 90 -9.64 -1.76 -4.64
N THR A 91 -10.28 -2.92 -4.73
CA THR A 91 -11.56 -3.05 -5.41
C THR A 91 -12.45 -4.08 -4.73
N ILE A 92 -13.76 -3.86 -4.79
CA ILE A 92 -14.75 -4.83 -4.32
C ILE A 92 -15.21 -5.64 -5.53
N LEU A 93 -14.89 -6.94 -5.51
CA LEU A 93 -15.28 -7.87 -6.56
C LEU A 93 -16.52 -8.68 -6.16
N PRO A 94 -17.50 -8.85 -7.06
CA PRO A 94 -18.56 -9.82 -6.87
C PRO A 94 -18.03 -11.23 -7.12
N ILE A 95 -18.17 -12.10 -6.13
CA ILE A 95 -17.98 -13.54 -6.28
C ILE A 95 -19.29 -14.27 -6.03
N THR A 96 -19.45 -15.47 -6.59
CA THR A 96 -20.67 -16.26 -6.34
C THR A 96 -20.77 -16.63 -4.86
N MET A 97 -21.98 -16.76 -4.34
CA MET A 97 -22.20 -17.25 -2.97
C MET A 97 -21.59 -18.64 -2.73
N GLU A 98 -21.53 -19.49 -3.76
CA GLU A 98 -20.82 -20.77 -3.71
C GLU A 98 -19.31 -20.59 -3.52
N ALA A 99 -18.68 -19.67 -4.26
CA ALA A 99 -17.27 -19.33 -4.06
C ALA A 99 -17.03 -18.75 -2.66
N ALA A 100 -17.90 -17.85 -2.20
CA ALA A 100 -17.82 -17.29 -0.86
C ALA A 100 -17.91 -18.38 0.21
N ARG A 101 -18.80 -19.37 0.03
CA ARG A 101 -18.97 -20.45 0.99
C ARG A 101 -17.76 -21.39 1.06
N ARG A 102 -17.06 -21.60 -0.04
CA ARG A 102 -15.80 -22.38 -0.07
C ARG A 102 -14.67 -21.69 0.69
N ILE A 103 -14.61 -20.35 0.66
CA ILE A 103 -13.55 -19.57 1.31
C ILE A 103 -13.85 -19.33 2.79
N ILE A 104 -15.10 -18.99 3.12
CA ILE A 104 -15.50 -18.69 4.49
C ILE A 104 -15.77 -20.02 5.21
N PRO A 105 -15.10 -20.33 6.34
CA PRO A 105 -15.38 -21.56 7.09
C PRO A 105 -16.84 -21.66 7.55
N ALA A 106 -17.39 -22.88 7.59
CA ALA A 106 -18.81 -23.12 7.93
C ALA A 106 -19.22 -22.63 9.33
N LYS A 107 -18.26 -22.53 10.26
CA LYS A 107 -18.46 -21.96 11.60
C LYS A 107 -18.80 -20.46 11.58
N TYR A 108 -18.59 -19.77 10.46
CA TYR A 108 -18.96 -18.37 10.28
C TYR A 108 -20.15 -18.25 9.32
N ALA A 109 -21.16 -17.50 9.77
CA ALA A 109 -22.31 -17.15 8.96
C ALA A 109 -21.92 -16.15 7.86
N ILE A 110 -22.58 -16.23 6.70
CA ILE A 110 -22.45 -15.24 5.63
C ILE A 110 -23.44 -14.11 5.91
N LEU A 111 -22.94 -12.89 6.00
CA LEU A 111 -23.70 -11.69 6.38
C LEU A 111 -24.41 -11.05 5.18
N GLU A 112 -25.16 -11.84 4.41
CA GLU A 112 -25.75 -11.38 3.14
C GLU A 112 -26.71 -10.20 3.31
N ARG A 113 -27.67 -10.28 4.25
CA ARG A 113 -28.67 -9.23 4.48
C ARG A 113 -28.05 -7.87 4.83
N PRO A 114 -27.18 -7.74 5.85
CA PRO A 114 -26.60 -6.44 6.18
C PRO A 114 -25.67 -5.92 5.07
N LEU A 115 -24.97 -6.79 4.34
CA LEU A 115 -24.15 -6.35 3.20
C LEU A 115 -25.00 -5.84 2.05
N ARG A 116 -26.13 -6.48 1.73
CA ARG A 116 -27.06 -5.98 0.70
C ARG A 116 -27.75 -4.68 1.09
N ALA A 117 -28.01 -4.48 2.39
CA ALA A 117 -28.49 -3.20 2.89
C ALA A 117 -27.44 -2.08 2.74
N ALA A 118 -26.15 -2.40 2.89
CA ALA A 118 -25.06 -1.45 2.74
C ALA A 118 -24.66 -1.19 1.26
N LEU A 119 -24.91 -2.16 0.37
CA LEU A 119 -24.57 -2.12 -1.04
C LEU A 119 -25.83 -2.45 -1.88
N PRO A 120 -26.79 -1.51 -2.01
CA PRO A 120 -28.09 -1.79 -2.62
C PRO A 120 -28.02 -2.15 -4.11
N ASP A 121 -27.03 -1.62 -4.83
CA ASP A 121 -26.82 -1.88 -6.25
C ASP A 121 -25.87 -3.06 -6.51
N PHE A 122 -25.48 -3.81 -5.45
CA PHE A 122 -24.59 -4.95 -5.61
C PHE A 122 -25.32 -6.11 -6.30
N PRO A 123 -24.67 -6.84 -7.23
CA PRO A 123 -25.34 -7.91 -7.97
C PRO A 123 -25.99 -8.95 -7.05
N GLU A 124 -27.21 -9.35 -7.39
CA GLU A 124 -27.94 -10.39 -6.66
C GLU A 124 -27.20 -11.73 -6.71
N GLY A 125 -27.28 -12.50 -5.62
CA GLY A 125 -26.62 -13.81 -5.52
C GLY A 125 -25.09 -13.75 -5.46
N MET A 126 -24.50 -12.56 -5.38
CA MET A 126 -23.06 -12.36 -5.23
C MET A 126 -22.69 -11.89 -3.81
N TYR A 127 -21.47 -12.23 -3.41
CA TYR A 127 -20.86 -11.81 -2.17
C TYR A 127 -19.67 -10.87 -2.46
N PRO A 128 -19.53 -9.74 -1.74
CA PRO A 128 -18.42 -8.83 -1.94
C PRO A 128 -17.13 -9.39 -1.35
N VAL A 129 -16.05 -9.34 -2.13
CA VAL A 129 -14.68 -9.58 -1.67
C VAL A 129 -13.83 -8.34 -1.91
N LEU A 130 -13.07 -7.92 -0.91
CA LEU A 130 -12.04 -6.91 -1.07
C LEU A 130 -10.82 -7.56 -1.73
N LEU A 131 -10.54 -7.17 -2.97
CA LEU A 131 -9.26 -7.44 -3.62
C LEU A 131 -8.33 -6.27 -3.35
N GLN A 132 -7.12 -6.59 -2.89
CA GLN A 132 -5.99 -5.68 -2.86
C GLN A 132 -4.91 -6.26 -3.77
N ALA A 133 -4.61 -5.54 -4.85
CA ALA A 133 -3.50 -5.85 -5.74
C ALA A 133 -2.47 -4.73 -5.59
N ALA A 134 -1.26 -5.07 -5.14
CA ALA A 134 -0.21 -4.10 -4.89
C ALA A 134 1.03 -4.41 -5.72
N HIS A 135 1.70 -3.35 -6.14
CA HIS A 135 2.93 -3.36 -6.92
C HIS A 135 3.96 -2.51 -6.17
N ASP A 136 5.01 -3.15 -5.66
CA ASP A 136 6.11 -2.46 -5.01
C ASP A 136 7.33 -2.34 -5.92
N HIS A 137 8.04 -1.22 -5.76
CA HIS A 137 9.28 -0.95 -6.47
C HIS A 137 10.19 0.00 -5.68
N ASP A 138 11.48 -0.04 -6.04
CA ASP A 138 12.54 0.79 -5.43
C ASP A 138 12.61 0.62 -3.90
N VAL A 139 12.25 -0.58 -3.43
CA VAL A 139 12.27 -0.98 -2.02
C VAL A 139 13.70 -1.31 -1.62
N GLY A 140 14.23 -0.64 -0.61
CA GLY A 140 15.61 -0.85 -0.21
C GLY A 140 16.05 -0.07 1.02
N LEU A 141 17.24 -0.43 1.48
CA LEU A 141 18.02 0.30 2.46
C LEU A 141 19.15 1.02 1.71
N HIS A 142 18.77 2.13 1.07
CA HIS A 142 19.54 2.78 0.00
C HIS A 142 20.91 3.29 0.44
N GLY A 143 21.06 3.73 1.70
CA GLY A 143 22.32 4.17 2.29
C GLY A 143 23.36 3.07 2.47
N LEU A 144 22.93 1.80 2.45
CA LEU A 144 23.82 0.63 2.46
C LEU A 144 23.93 -0.05 1.08
N GLY A 145 23.27 0.51 0.05
CA GLY A 145 23.24 -0.07 -1.30
C GLY A 145 22.44 -1.37 -1.41
N PHE A 146 21.55 -1.67 -0.45
CA PHE A 146 20.66 -2.84 -0.54
C PHE A 146 19.34 -2.47 -1.21
N THR A 147 18.99 -3.19 -2.27
CA THR A 147 17.72 -3.05 -2.99
C THR A 147 17.07 -4.42 -3.16
N LEU A 148 15.75 -4.48 -2.97
CA LEU A 148 14.93 -5.62 -3.35
C LEU A 148 14.62 -5.57 -4.85
N PRO A 149 14.57 -6.71 -5.55
CA PRO A 149 14.03 -6.75 -6.90
C PRO A 149 12.56 -6.32 -6.90
N ASP A 150 12.18 -5.51 -7.88
CA ASP A 150 10.78 -5.11 -8.09
C ASP A 150 9.94 -6.34 -8.48
N PHE A 151 8.68 -6.37 -8.06
CA PHE A 151 7.74 -7.39 -8.50
C PHE A 151 7.26 -7.04 -9.92
N SER A 152 7.41 -7.94 -10.90
CA SER A 152 6.98 -7.73 -12.30
C SER A 152 6.31 -8.95 -12.89
#